data_AF-A0A841L834-F1
#
_entry.id   AF-A0A841L834-F1
#
_cell.length_a   1.000
_cell.length_b   1.000
_cell.length_c   1.000
_cell.angle_alpha   90.00
_cell.angle_beta   90.00
_cell.angle_gamma   90.00
#
_symmetry.space_group_name_H-M   'P 1'
#
loop_
_entity.id
_entity.type
_entity.pdbx_description
1 polymer ?
#
loop_
_entity_poly.entity_id
_entity_poly.type
_entity_poly.pdbx_seq_one_letter_code
_entity_poly.pdbx_strand_id
1 'polypeptide(L)' 'MQTATLDTPTTAEDLSLFMAAYDNAVVRSRVSSFDIHVIQNTDGSYWCADEGDYTSLPQWLIDRIVHTVPGRMSGEY' A
#
# COMPACT_ATOMS: atom_id res chain seq x y z
N MET A 1 -3.83 10.46 -24.26
CA MET A 1 -4.33 9.77 -23.06
C MET A 1 -3.17 8.97 -22.52
N GLN A 2 -2.45 9.48 -21.51
CA GLN A 2 -1.25 8.82 -21.00
C GLN A 2 -1.66 7.78 -19.95
N THR A 3 -1.50 6.51 -20.28
CA THR A 3 -1.60 5.39 -19.35
C THR A 3 -0.35 5.42 -18.48
N ALA A 4 -0.47 5.91 -17.24
CA ALA A 4 0.59 5.79 -16.25
C ALA A 4 0.69 4.32 -15.86
N THR A 5 1.71 3.63 -16.39
CA THR A 5 2.19 2.38 -15.81
C THR A 5 2.62 2.68 -14.38
N LEU A 6 2.09 1.93 -13.40
CA LEU A 6 2.50 2.02 -11.99
C LEU A 6 3.97 1.58 -11.92
N ASP A 7 4.86 2.55 -12.06
CA ASP A 7 6.29 2.30 -12.19
C ASP A 7 6.92 2.17 -10.81
N THR A 8 8.00 1.40 -10.76
CA THR A 8 8.86 1.30 -9.57
C THR A 8 9.36 2.70 -9.21
N PRO A 9 9.52 3.04 -7.92
CA PRO A 9 9.89 4.38 -7.55
C PRO A 9 11.18 4.83 -8.25
N THR A 10 11.07 5.86 -9.07
CA THR A 10 12.07 6.19 -10.11
C THR A 10 12.96 7.38 -9.72
N THR A 11 12.60 8.13 -8.68
CA THR A 11 13.36 9.27 -8.15
C THR A 11 13.54 9.18 -6.63
N ALA A 12 14.49 9.92 -6.07
CA ALA A 12 14.71 9.94 -4.62
C ALA A 12 13.53 10.53 -3.84
N GLU A 13 12.83 11.53 -4.40
CA GLU A 13 11.64 12.11 -3.78
C GLU A 13 10.48 11.10 -3.78
N ASP A 14 10.29 10.41 -4.90
CA ASP A 14 9.28 9.38 -5.06
C ASP A 14 9.52 8.19 -4.13
N LEU A 15 10.78 7.75 -3.99
CA LEU A 15 11.18 6.75 -3.00
C LEU A 15 10.89 7.21 -1.57
N SER A 16 11.10 8.48 -1.24
CA SER A 16 10.81 9.03 0.08
C SER A 16 9.31 8.99 0.39
N LEU A 17 8.46 9.35 -0.57
CA LEU A 17 7.00 9.27 -0.45
C LEU A 17 6.50 7.83 -0.31
N PHE A 18 7.05 6.91 -1.13
CA PHE A 18 6.78 5.49 -1.01
C PHE A 18 7.17 4.96 0.37
N MET A 19 8.36 5.29 0.86
CA MET A 19 8.85 4.83 2.17
C MET A 19 8.00 5.37 3.33
N ALA A 20 7.49 6.60 3.23
CA ALA A 20 6.57 7.15 4.22
C ALA A 20 5.25 6.35 4.27
N ALA A 21 4.70 5.97 3.11
CA ALA A 21 3.51 5.13 3.04
C ALA A 21 3.79 3.69 3.50
N TYR A 22 4.96 3.15 3.19
CA TYR A 22 5.41 1.83 3.62
C TYR A 22 5.59 1.76 5.15
N ASP A 23 6.22 2.75 5.77
CA ASP A 23 6.38 2.79 7.24
C ASP A 23 5.01 2.79 7.93
N ASN A 24 4.06 3.57 7.42
CA ASN A 24 2.68 3.55 7.91
C ASN A 24 2.02 2.17 7.72
N ALA A 25 2.22 1.54 6.56
CA ALA A 25 1.72 0.18 6.31
C ALA A 25 2.30 -0.85 7.29
N VAL A 26 3.60 -0.77 7.61
CA VAL A 26 4.28 -1.62 8.59
C VAL A 26 3.78 -1.35 10.01
N VAL A 27 3.48 -0.10 10.37
CA VAL A 27 2.91 0.21 11.69
C VAL A 27 1.50 -0.39 11.82
N ARG A 28 0.67 -0.28 10.78
CA ARG A 28 -0.69 -0.84 10.76
C ARG A 28 -0.70 -2.37 10.74
N SER A 29 0.22 -3.01 10.01
CA SER A 29 0.28 -4.47 9.92
C SER A 29 0.63 -5.16 11.25
N ARG A 30 1.18 -4.43 12.22
CA ARG A 30 1.44 -4.94 13.58
C ARG A 30 0.19 -5.20 14.39
N VAL A 31 -0.91 -4.52 14.06
CA VAL A 31 -2.17 -4.59 14.80
C VAL A 31 -3.33 -5.12 13.96
N SER A 32 -3.12 -5.31 12.65
CA SER A 32 -4.10 -5.90 11.74
C SER A 32 -3.70 -7.33 11.38
N SER A 33 -4.67 -8.24 11.43
CA SER A 33 -4.51 -9.61 10.89
C SER A 33 -4.66 -9.65 9.36
N PHE A 34 -5.07 -8.55 8.75
CA PHE A 34 -5.23 -8.39 7.31
C PHE A 34 -4.01 -7.74 6.68
N ASP A 35 -3.81 -8.00 5.40
CA ASP A 35 -2.74 -7.39 4.63
C ASP A 35 -2.94 -5.88 4.49
N ILE A 36 -1.83 -5.13 4.51
CA ILE A 36 -1.83 -3.69 4.30
C ILE A 36 -1.20 -3.39 2.95
N HIS A 37 -1.98 -2.79 2.05
CA HIS A 37 -1.55 -2.48 0.70
C HIS A 37 -1.07 -1.04 0.59
N VAL A 38 0.12 -0.81 0.04
CA VAL A 38 0.58 0.50 -0.39
C VAL A 38 0.05 0.76 -1.80
N ILE A 39 -0.64 1.89 -1.95
CA ILE A 39 -1.35 2.30 -3.15
C ILE A 39 -0.69 3.55 -3.70
N GLN A 40 -0.42 3.56 -5.01
CA GLN A 40 0.03 4.75 -5.72
C GLN A 40 -1.16 5.43 -6.40
N ASN A 41 -1.33 6.73 -6.17
CA ASN A 41 -2.31 7.54 -6.88
C ASN A 41 -1.76 8.04 -8.21
N THR A 42 -2.66 8.45 -9.11
CA THR A 42 -2.30 8.99 -10.42
C THR A 42 -1.54 10.32 -10.35
N ASP A 43 -1.57 11.01 -9.21
CA ASP A 43 -0.81 12.24 -8.96
C ASP A 43 0.62 11.99 -8.41
N GLY A 44 1.00 10.74 -8.15
CA GLY A 44 2.30 10.39 -7.59
C GLY A 44 2.35 10.35 -6.05
N SER A 45 1.25 10.66 -5.36
CA SER A 45 1.13 10.40 -3.92
C SER A 45 0.95 8.91 -3.60
N TYR A 46 1.35 8.53 -2.39
CA TYR A 46 1.21 7.18 -1.86
C TYR A 46 0.39 7.20 -0.58
N TRP A 47 -0.36 6.12 -0.35
CA TRP A 47 -1.10 5.89 0.88
C TRP A 47 -1.25 4.39 1.14
N CYS A 48 -1.66 4.01 2.34
CA CYS A 48 -1.87 2.61 2.70
C CYS A 48 -3.35 2.29 2.96
N ALA A 49 -3.83 1.18 2.39
CA ALA A 49 -5.16 0.62 2.60
C ALA A 49 -5.05 -0.67 3.43
N ASP A 50 -5.81 -0.76 4.53
CA ASP A 50 -5.95 -2.01 5.28
C ASP A 50 -7.03 -2.86 4.61
N GLU A 51 -6.73 -4.10 4.26
CA GLU A 51 -7.71 -4.99 3.63
C GLU A 51 -8.95 -5.20 4.52
N GLY A 52 -8.80 -5.18 5.84
CA GLY A 52 -9.88 -5.30 6.81
C GLY A 52 -10.84 -4.10 6.86
N ASP A 53 -10.46 -2.93 6.31
CA ASP A 53 -11.36 -1.78 6.14
C ASP A 53 -12.39 -2.01 5.00
N TYR A 54 -12.20 -3.03 4.16
CA TYR A 54 -13.02 -3.29 2.98
C TYR A 54 -13.74 -4.65 3.09
N THR A 55 -15.04 -4.68 2.79
CA THR A 55 -15.76 -5.97 2.64
C THR A 55 -15.23 -6.76 1.45
N SER A 56 -14.80 -6.07 0.41
CA SER A 56 -14.03 -6.61 -0.72
C SER A 56 -13.23 -5.47 -1.33
N LEU A 57 -11.95 -5.71 -1.64
CA LEU A 57 -11.15 -4.70 -2.32
C LEU A 57 -11.73 -4.39 -3.70
N PRO A 58 -12.05 -3.12 -4.00
CA PRO A 58 -12.54 -2.77 -5.32
C PRO A 58 -11.42 -2.88 -6.36
N GLN A 59 -11.76 -3.28 -7.58
CA GLN A 59 -10.78 -3.54 -8.66
C GLN A 59 -9.87 -2.34 -8.96
N TRP A 60 -10.38 -1.12 -8.86
CA TRP A 60 -9.59 0.10 -9.07
C TRP A 60 -8.50 0.30 -8.02
N LEU A 61 -8.67 -0.26 -6.82
CA LEU A 61 -7.69 -0.22 -5.74
C LEU A 61 -6.63 -1.30 -5.97
N ILE A 62 -7.07 -2.51 -6.33
CA ILE A 62 -6.21 -3.66 -6.64
C ILE A 62 -5.23 -3.33 -7.76
N ASP A 63 -5.72 -2.70 -8.83
CA ASP A 63 -4.90 -2.29 -9.97
C ASP A 63 -3.74 -1.38 -9.55
N ARG A 64 -3.90 -0.60 -8.48
CA ARG A 64 -2.95 0.44 -8.00
C ARG A 64 -2.04 -0.01 -6.86
N ILE A 65 -2.11 -1.28 -6.46
CA ILE A 65 -1.25 -1.82 -5.41
C ILE A 65 0.18 -1.87 -5.94
N VAL A 66 1.07 -1.12 -5.29
CA VAL A 66 2.52 -1.14 -5.60
C VAL A 66 3.31 -2.02 -4.63
N HIS A 67 2.78 -2.24 -3.42
CA HIS A 67 3.39 -3.12 -2.43
C HIS A 67 2.36 -3.65 -1.46
N THR A 68 2.58 -4.84 -0.91
CA THR A 68 1.73 -5.42 0.13
C THR A 68 2.61 -5.80 1.32
N VAL A 69 2.27 -5.24 2.49
CA VAL A 69 2.85 -5.63 3.77
C VAL A 69 1.93 -6.70 4.37
N PRO A 70 2.43 -7.91 4.61
CA PRO A 70 1.59 -8.97 5.16
C PRO A 70 1.12 -8.59 6.56
N GLY A 71 -0.16 -8.81 6.84
CA GLY A 71 -0.72 -8.67 8.17
C GLY A 71 -0.03 -9.65 9.12
N ARG A 72 0.33 -9.19 10.33
CA ARG A 72 0.75 -10.14 11.36
C ARG A 72 -0.51 -10.72 12.00
N MET A 73 -0.86 -11.94 11.59
CA MET A 73 -1.67 -12.80 12.44
C MET A 73 -0.84 -13.03 13.72
N SER A 74 -1.23 -12.37 14.81
CA SER A 74 -0.71 -12.59 16.15
C SER A 74 -1.09 -14.00 16.62
N GLY A 75 -0.45 -15.02 16.03
CA GLY A 75 -0.50 -16.41 16.47
C GLY A 75 0.64 -16.78 17.41
N GLU A 76 1.57 -15.86 17.68
CA GLU A 76 2.64 -16.01 18.66
C GLU A 76 2.22 -15.23 19.92
N TYR A 77 1.65 -15.94 20.90
CA TYR A 77 1.35 -15.44 22.25
C TYR A 77 2.52 -15.71 23.19
#